data_AF-A0A1I6MTM4-F1
#
_entry.id   AF-A0A1I6MTM4-F1
#
_cell.length_a   1.000
_cell.length_b   1.000
_cell.length_c   1.000
_cell.angle_alpha   90.00
_cell.angle_beta   90.00
_cell.angle_gamma   90.00
#
_symmetry.space_group_name_H-M   'P 1'
#
loop_
_entity.id
_entity.type
_entity.pdbx_description
1 polymer ?
#
loop_
_entity_poly.entity_id
_entity_poly.type
_entity_poly.pdbx_seq_one_letter_code
_entity_poly.pdbx_strand_id
1 'polypeptide(L)'
;MSSADKFKSLKGELVEPDHAHHNADVVQLPSPTAWPMVLALGISLICAGMVTNIVVGLLGLLLTLMSSVGWFLQVLPREQHESIPVDVEEVRIVSSRTLMERLPTSPEHRKILPIETFHIVTGLKGGIAGGIAMTIPAALFSVLRYHSVWYAANLLAAGGFVSWAGASDAFLSEFHLNGLLAAMMIHGLTSMLVGLLYGSILPMYPRHPIVTAGITVPLLFTGIIYSALGIVSPILNARIDWFWFVASQIAFGLVCGYVVNRHTRIRTPQFRALPFSVRAGVESDQGAFVPIPVQLVDEKDTPQ
;
A
#
# COMPACT_ATOMS: atom_id res chain seq x y z
N MET A 1 -50.64 -44.04 19.61
CA MET A 1 -49.69 -43.15 18.90
C MET A 1 -48.30 -43.70 19.09
N SER A 2 -47.71 -44.18 17.99
CA SER A 2 -46.46 -44.94 18.01
C SER A 2 -45.25 -44.00 18.04
N SER A 3 -44.13 -44.44 18.60
CA SER A 3 -42.87 -43.68 18.69
C SER A 3 -42.38 -43.16 17.31
N ALA A 4 -42.83 -43.79 16.22
CA ALA A 4 -42.59 -43.35 14.85
C ALA A 4 -43.27 -42.02 14.48
N ASP A 5 -44.43 -41.71 15.06
CA ASP A 5 -45.16 -40.46 14.80
C ASP A 5 -44.46 -39.26 15.47
N LYS A 6 -43.85 -39.49 16.64
CA LYS A 6 -43.07 -38.48 17.37
C LYS A 6 -41.76 -38.14 16.64
N PHE A 7 -41.14 -39.12 15.98
CA PHE A 7 -39.93 -38.92 15.18
C PHE A 7 -40.22 -38.20 13.85
N LYS A 8 -41.43 -38.34 13.31
CA LYS A 8 -41.89 -37.62 12.12
C LYS A 8 -42.22 -36.15 12.43
N SER A 9 -42.75 -35.87 13.62
CA SER A 9 -42.99 -34.50 14.10
C SER A 9 -41.69 -33.75 14.39
N LEU A 10 -40.67 -34.41 14.94
CA LEU A 10 -39.36 -33.81 15.24
C LEU A 10 -38.48 -33.56 13.99
N LYS A 11 -38.79 -34.21 12.87
CA LYS A 11 -38.15 -33.93 11.56
C LYS A 11 -38.83 -32.78 10.79
N GLY A 12 -40.03 -32.37 11.18
CA GLY A 12 -40.77 -31.26 10.57
C GLY A 12 -40.37 -29.88 11.11
N GLU A 13 -39.45 -29.81 12.07
CA GLU A 13 -39.05 -28.59 12.78
C GLU A 13 -37.54 -28.33 12.68
N LEU A 14 -36.89 -28.88 11.64
CA LEU A 14 -35.62 -28.35 11.16
C LEU A 14 -35.96 -27.29 10.12
N VAL A 15 -35.91 -26.04 10.59
CA VAL A 15 -35.82 -24.83 9.78
C VAL A 15 -34.94 -25.12 8.57
N GLU A 16 -35.55 -25.27 7.38
CA GLU A 16 -34.82 -25.07 6.15
C GLU A 16 -34.20 -23.68 6.24
N PRO A 17 -32.88 -23.52 6.05
CA PRO A 17 -32.36 -22.20 5.77
C PRO A 17 -33.12 -21.74 4.53
N ASP A 18 -33.77 -20.59 4.64
CA ASP A 18 -34.39 -19.84 3.56
C ASP A 18 -33.31 -19.59 2.51
N HIS A 19 -33.08 -20.59 1.64
CA HIS A 19 -32.35 -20.45 0.40
C HIS A 19 -33.30 -19.70 -0.50
N ALA A 20 -33.36 -18.38 -0.26
CA ALA A 20 -33.97 -17.41 -1.13
C ALA A 20 -33.67 -17.84 -2.56
N HIS A 21 -34.74 -18.16 -3.30
CA HIS A 21 -34.68 -18.38 -4.73
C HIS A 21 -33.91 -17.20 -5.34
N HIS A 22 -32.63 -17.41 -5.66
CA HIS A 22 -31.87 -16.47 -6.47
C HIS A 22 -32.59 -16.43 -7.80
N ASN A 23 -33.31 -15.34 -8.08
CA ASN A 23 -33.71 -15.02 -9.44
C ASN A 23 -32.42 -14.99 -10.26
N ALA A 24 -32.23 -15.97 -11.14
CA ALA A 24 -31.02 -16.16 -11.92
C ALA A 24 -30.68 -14.95 -12.83
N ASP A 25 -31.64 -14.05 -13.00
CA ASP A 25 -31.56 -12.89 -13.89
C ASP A 25 -31.20 -11.58 -13.16
N VAL A 26 -30.90 -11.60 -11.85
CA VAL A 26 -30.63 -10.38 -11.08
C VAL A 26 -29.34 -10.51 -10.27
N VAL A 27 -28.39 -9.61 -10.52
CA VAL A 27 -27.15 -9.48 -9.76
C VAL A 27 -27.25 -8.30 -8.80
N GLN A 28 -26.94 -8.51 -7.52
CA GLN A 28 -26.82 -7.45 -6.53
C GLN A 28 -25.43 -6.82 -6.64
N LEU A 29 -25.37 -5.53 -7.01
CA LEU A 29 -24.13 -4.76 -7.06
C LEU A 29 -24.16 -3.66 -6.00
N PRO A 30 -23.01 -3.26 -5.43
CA PRO A 30 -22.95 -2.14 -4.49
C PRO A 30 -23.39 -0.85 -5.21
N SER A 31 -24.23 -0.04 -4.55
CA SER A 31 -24.69 1.21 -5.17
C SER A 31 -23.53 2.20 -5.36
N PRO A 32 -23.51 2.97 -6.46
CA PRO A 32 -22.47 3.96 -6.68
C PRO A 32 -22.52 5.06 -5.59
N THR A 33 -21.35 5.45 -5.07
CA THR A 33 -21.22 6.52 -4.06
C THR A 33 -20.19 7.57 -4.48
N ALA A 34 -20.57 8.85 -4.33
CA ALA A 34 -19.69 9.98 -4.64
C ALA A 34 -18.78 10.39 -3.46
N TRP A 35 -19.04 9.90 -2.25
CA TRP A 35 -18.34 10.38 -1.05
C TRP A 35 -16.82 10.21 -1.07
N PRO A 36 -16.25 9.10 -1.57
CA PRO A 36 -14.79 8.97 -1.68
C PRO A 36 -14.15 10.07 -2.53
N MET A 37 -14.82 10.50 -3.61
CA MET A 37 -14.33 11.60 -4.44
C MET A 37 -14.42 12.94 -3.70
N VAL A 38 -15.51 13.21 -2.99
CA VAL A 38 -15.67 14.42 -2.19
C VAL A 38 -14.64 14.47 -1.04
N LEU A 39 -14.34 13.32 -0.44
CA LEU A 39 -13.31 13.18 0.59
C LEU A 39 -11.93 13.51 0.04
N ALA A 40 -11.57 12.93 -1.10
CA ALA A 40 -10.30 13.21 -1.78
C ALA A 40 -10.18 14.69 -2.17
N LEU A 41 -11.26 15.30 -2.65
CA LEU A 41 -11.32 16.74 -2.93
C LEU A 41 -11.11 17.57 -1.66
N GLY A 42 -11.79 17.23 -0.56
CA GLY A 42 -11.63 17.90 0.74
C GLY A 42 -10.18 17.86 1.24
N ILE A 43 -9.55 16.68 1.21
CA ILE A 43 -8.14 16.52 1.59
C ILE A 43 -7.23 17.34 0.68
N SER A 44 -7.49 17.34 -0.62
CA SER A 44 -6.72 18.14 -1.59
C SER A 44 -6.84 19.64 -1.33
N LEU A 45 -8.02 20.13 -0.96
CA LEU A 45 -8.26 21.53 -0.62
C LEU A 45 -7.61 21.93 0.71
N ILE A 46 -7.49 21.01 1.68
CA ILE A 46 -6.70 21.25 2.90
C ILE A 46 -5.22 21.48 2.52
N CYS A 47 -4.64 20.60 1.69
CA CYS A 47 -3.27 20.76 1.20
C CYS A 47 -3.08 22.09 0.45
N ALA A 48 -3.99 22.39 -0.49
CA ALA A 48 -3.92 23.59 -1.30
C ALA A 48 -4.11 24.86 -0.47
N GLY A 49 -5.09 24.87 0.44
CA GLY A 49 -5.40 26.00 1.31
C GLY A 49 -4.29 26.31 2.30
N MET A 50 -3.58 25.28 2.78
CA MET A 50 -2.40 25.48 3.61
C MET A 50 -1.35 26.34 2.91
N VAL A 51 -1.11 26.12 1.61
CA VAL A 51 -0.11 26.85 0.81
C VAL A 51 -0.63 28.19 0.28
N THR A 52 -1.95 28.32 0.07
CA THR A 52 -2.53 29.45 -0.67
C THR A 52 -3.40 30.36 0.20
N ASN A 53 -4.41 29.82 0.86
CA ASN A 53 -5.43 30.59 1.57
C ASN A 53 -6.15 29.76 2.64
N ILE A 54 -6.22 30.30 3.86
CA ILE A 54 -6.89 29.67 5.00
C ILE A 54 -8.37 29.33 4.74
N VAL A 55 -9.09 30.16 3.98
CA VAL A 55 -10.51 29.94 3.63
C VAL A 55 -10.67 28.67 2.80
N VAL A 56 -9.77 28.45 1.84
CA VAL A 56 -9.77 27.23 1.02
C VAL A 56 -9.48 26.00 1.90
N GLY A 57 -8.58 26.14 2.87
CA GLY A 57 -8.27 25.08 3.83
C GLY A 57 -9.46 24.73 4.73
N LEU A 58 -10.18 25.73 5.24
CA LEU A 58 -11.40 25.54 6.05
C LEU A 58 -12.52 24.88 5.24
N LEU A 59 -12.70 25.27 3.98
CA LEU A 59 -13.65 24.62 3.07
C LEU A 59 -13.26 23.15 2.86
N GLY A 60 -11.98 22.87 2.62
CA GLY A 60 -11.47 21.50 2.52
C GLY A 60 -11.75 20.67 3.77
N LEU A 61 -11.48 21.23 4.96
CA LEU A 61 -11.76 20.59 6.24
C LEU A 61 -13.25 20.24 6.41
N LEU A 62 -14.14 21.18 6.08
CA LEU A 62 -15.58 20.95 6.13
C LEU A 62 -16.00 19.82 5.19
N LEU A 63 -15.52 19.83 3.95
CA LEU A 63 -15.80 18.78 2.97
C LEU A 63 -15.29 17.42 3.43
N THR A 64 -14.09 17.34 3.99
CA THR A 64 -13.53 16.10 4.55
C THR A 64 -14.39 15.54 5.69
N LEU A 65 -14.85 16.39 6.61
CA LEU A 65 -15.71 15.95 7.71
C LEU A 65 -17.08 15.48 7.20
N MET A 66 -17.73 16.27 6.35
CA MET A 66 -19.05 15.94 5.79
C MET A 66 -18.99 14.66 4.95
N SER A 67 -17.95 14.50 4.13
CA SER A 67 -17.78 13.29 3.32
C SER A 67 -17.44 12.06 4.13
N SER A 68 -16.63 12.18 5.19
CA SER A 68 -16.34 11.05 6.09
C SER A 68 -17.61 10.55 6.78
N VAL A 69 -18.41 11.48 7.32
CA VAL A 69 -19.68 11.16 7.99
C VAL A 69 -20.69 10.62 6.97
N GLY A 70 -20.84 11.29 5.83
CA GLY A 70 -21.77 10.88 4.76
C GLY A 70 -21.43 9.50 4.21
N TRP A 71 -20.15 9.21 3.98
CA TRP A 71 -19.71 7.90 3.53
C TRP A 71 -19.98 6.82 4.56
N PHE A 72 -19.62 7.06 5.82
CA PHE A 72 -19.81 6.10 6.90
C PHE A 72 -21.28 5.76 7.10
N LEU A 73 -22.16 6.77 7.12
CA LEU A 73 -23.60 6.60 7.26
C LEU A 73 -24.27 5.99 6.02
N GLN A 74 -23.67 6.11 4.83
CA GLN A 74 -24.20 5.46 3.62
C GLN A 74 -23.88 3.96 3.60
N VAL A 75 -22.74 3.55 4.15
CA VAL A 75 -22.30 2.13 4.14
C VAL A 75 -22.81 1.38 5.37
N LEU A 76 -22.89 2.03 6.53
CA LEU A 76 -23.24 1.40 7.79
C LEU A 76 -24.54 1.98 8.37
N PRO A 77 -25.38 1.16 9.06
CA PRO A 77 -25.19 -0.27 9.35
C PRO A 77 -25.62 -1.22 8.22
N ARG A 78 -26.32 -0.73 7.19
CA ARG A 78 -26.83 -1.55 6.08
C ARG A 78 -26.22 -1.10 4.77
N GLU A 79 -25.47 -1.98 4.15
CA GLU A 79 -24.83 -1.76 2.86
C GLU A 79 -25.89 -1.58 1.75
N GLN A 80 -25.77 -0.49 0.99
CA GLN A 80 -26.68 -0.22 -0.12
C GLN A 80 -26.32 -1.05 -1.36
N HIS A 81 -27.28 -1.82 -1.84
CA HIS A 81 -27.16 -2.65 -3.03
C HIS A 81 -28.22 -2.24 -4.07
N GLU A 82 -27.82 -2.23 -5.34
CA GLU A 82 -28.69 -2.02 -6.50
C GLU A 82 -28.83 -3.35 -7.26
N SER A 83 -30.07 -3.70 -7.57
CA SER A 83 -30.41 -4.95 -8.27
C SER A 83 -30.42 -4.69 -9.78
N ILE A 84 -29.41 -5.18 -10.49
CA ILE A 84 -29.27 -4.97 -11.93
C ILE A 84 -29.70 -6.27 -12.65
N PRO A 85 -30.69 -6.21 -13.57
CA PRO A 85 -31.05 -7.36 -14.38
C PRO A 85 -29.90 -7.67 -15.33
N VAL A 86 -29.49 -8.94 -15.40
CA VAL A 86 -28.41 -9.39 -16.26
C VAL A 86 -28.96 -10.44 -17.22
N ASP A 87 -28.71 -10.22 -18.51
CA ASP A 87 -28.97 -11.22 -19.53
C ASP A 87 -27.80 -12.22 -19.51
N VAL A 88 -28.08 -13.46 -19.11
CA VAL A 88 -27.05 -14.48 -18.93
C VAL A 88 -26.73 -15.09 -20.29
N GLU A 89 -25.76 -14.50 -21.00
CA GLU A 89 -25.19 -15.12 -22.19
C GLU A 89 -24.15 -16.17 -21.78
N GLU A 90 -24.42 -17.45 -22.07
CA GLU A 90 -23.45 -18.54 -21.85
C GLU A 90 -22.27 -18.40 -22.82
N VAL A 91 -21.30 -17.56 -22.47
CA VAL A 91 -20.05 -17.46 -23.22
C VAL A 91 -19.22 -18.70 -22.94
N ARG A 92 -19.05 -19.55 -23.96
CA ARG A 92 -18.11 -20.67 -23.92
C ARG A 92 -16.70 -20.10 -23.84
N ILE A 93 -16.12 -20.07 -22.64
CA ILE A 93 -14.75 -19.61 -22.42
C ILE A 93 -13.79 -20.62 -23.07
N VAL A 94 -13.36 -20.34 -24.30
CA VAL A 94 -12.30 -21.10 -24.97
C VAL A 94 -10.98 -20.39 -24.67
N SER A 95 -10.17 -20.97 -23.81
CA SER A 95 -8.83 -20.47 -23.51
C SER A 95 -7.88 -20.81 -24.65
N SER A 96 -7.27 -19.81 -25.29
CA SER A 96 -6.13 -19.96 -26.21
C SER A 96 -4.79 -20.16 -25.49
N ARG A 97 -4.78 -20.17 -24.15
CA ARG A 97 -3.59 -20.47 -23.35
C ARG A 97 -3.14 -21.89 -23.64
N THR A 98 -1.87 -22.08 -24.00
CA THR A 98 -1.24 -23.41 -24.01
C THR A 98 -1.44 -24.02 -22.64
N LEU A 99 -2.10 -25.17 -22.58
CA LEU A 99 -2.30 -25.92 -21.35
C LEU A 99 -0.90 -26.32 -20.85
N MET A 100 -0.31 -25.50 -19.97
CA MET A 100 0.98 -25.82 -19.39
C MET A 100 0.79 -27.10 -18.60
N GLU A 101 1.51 -28.15 -19.00
CA GLU A 101 1.58 -29.38 -18.24
C GLU A 101 1.99 -29.01 -16.82
N ARG A 102 1.07 -29.20 -15.85
CA ARG A 102 1.42 -29.05 -14.45
C ARG A 102 2.53 -30.06 -14.20
N LEU A 103 3.74 -29.56 -13.94
CA LEU A 103 4.85 -30.38 -13.46
C LEU A 103 4.29 -31.36 -12.42
N PRO A 104 4.51 -32.67 -12.56
CA PRO A 104 3.97 -33.65 -11.64
C PRO A 104 4.38 -33.25 -10.23
N THR A 105 3.40 -32.85 -9.43
CA THR A 105 3.62 -32.54 -8.03
C THR A 105 4.01 -33.85 -7.37
N SER A 106 5.30 -34.03 -7.12
CA SER A 106 5.79 -35.10 -6.26
C SER A 106 4.95 -35.11 -4.98
N PRO A 107 4.56 -36.27 -4.42
CA PRO A 107 3.90 -36.33 -3.12
C PRO A 107 4.72 -35.67 -1.99
N GLU A 108 6.03 -35.44 -2.21
CA GLU A 108 6.90 -34.66 -1.32
C GLU A 108 6.95 -33.16 -1.62
N HIS A 109 6.26 -32.70 -2.67
CA HIS A 109 6.16 -31.29 -3.03
C HIS A 109 5.33 -30.57 -1.98
N ARG A 110 6.02 -30.02 -0.97
CA ARG A 110 5.40 -29.25 0.11
C ARG A 110 4.69 -28.04 -0.50
N LYS A 111 3.35 -28.10 -0.56
CA LYS A 111 2.49 -27.01 -0.98
C LYS A 111 2.80 -25.78 -0.13
N ILE A 112 3.43 -24.76 -0.73
CA ILE A 112 3.67 -23.47 -0.07
C ILE A 112 2.34 -22.72 -0.13
N LEU A 113 1.52 -22.91 0.90
CA LEU A 113 0.33 -22.10 1.09
C LEU A 113 0.78 -20.77 1.74
N PRO A 114 0.50 -19.61 1.13
CA PRO A 114 0.70 -18.33 1.79
C PRO A 114 -0.39 -18.18 2.86
N ILE A 115 -0.19 -18.83 4.01
CA ILE A 115 -1.15 -18.85 5.13
C ILE A 115 -1.17 -17.49 5.85
N GLU A 116 -0.12 -16.68 5.71
CA GLU A 116 -0.03 -15.36 6.33
C GLU A 116 0.16 -14.28 5.26
N THR A 117 -0.81 -13.38 5.15
CA THR A 117 -0.79 -12.24 4.23
C THR A 117 0.00 -11.08 4.82
N PHE A 118 0.70 -10.34 3.98
CA PHE A 118 1.41 -9.14 4.40
C PHE A 118 0.38 -8.05 4.76
N HIS A 119 0.32 -7.63 6.02
CA HIS A 119 -0.58 -6.55 6.41
C HIS A 119 0.01 -5.20 6.00
N ILE A 120 -0.68 -4.49 5.10
CA ILE A 120 -0.37 -3.11 4.68
C ILE A 120 -0.12 -2.18 5.88
N VAL A 121 -0.84 -2.41 6.98
CA VAL A 121 -0.70 -1.70 8.26
C VAL A 121 0.71 -1.77 8.86
N THR A 122 1.49 -2.81 8.57
CA THR A 122 2.89 -2.92 9.02
C THR A 122 3.79 -1.88 8.36
N GLY A 123 3.57 -1.61 7.07
CA GLY A 123 4.23 -0.53 6.34
C GLY A 123 3.89 0.83 6.93
N LEU A 124 2.63 1.07 7.26
CA LEU A 124 2.20 2.31 7.91
C LEU A 124 2.88 2.54 9.27
N LYS A 125 2.93 1.51 10.13
CA LYS A 125 3.65 1.57 11.42
C LYS A 125 5.14 1.83 11.22
N GLY A 126 5.76 1.18 10.23
CA GLY A 126 7.14 1.41 9.85
C GLY A 126 7.40 2.84 9.40
N GLY A 127 6.50 3.41 8.58
CA GLY A 127 6.55 4.80 8.13
C GLY A 127 6.53 5.79 9.29
N ILE A 128 5.59 5.62 10.23
CA ILE A 128 5.50 6.48 11.43
C ILE A 128 6.79 6.39 12.26
N ALA A 129 7.25 5.17 12.56
CA ALA A 129 8.46 4.97 13.36
C ALA A 129 9.72 5.53 12.66
N GLY A 130 9.86 5.30 11.35
CA GLY A 130 10.94 5.87 10.54
C GLY A 130 10.89 7.39 10.50
N GLY A 131 9.69 7.96 10.35
CA GLY A 131 9.46 9.41 10.37
C GLY A 131 9.88 10.04 11.70
N ILE A 132 9.56 9.41 12.83
CA ILE A 132 10.00 9.86 14.16
C ILE A 132 11.52 9.75 14.30
N ALA A 133 12.14 8.67 13.81
CA ALA A 133 13.59 8.52 13.86
C ALA A 133 14.32 9.59 13.03
N MET A 134 13.75 9.97 11.89
CA MET A 134 14.29 10.99 10.99
C MET A 134 14.33 12.39 11.62
N THR A 135 13.41 12.71 12.54
CA THR A 135 13.42 14.04 13.18
C THR A 135 14.61 14.21 14.12
N ILE A 136 15.22 13.12 14.61
CA ILE A 136 16.35 13.20 15.54
C ILE A 136 17.60 13.80 14.86
N PRO A 137 18.13 13.27 13.74
CA PRO A 137 19.28 13.90 13.07
C PRO A 137 18.94 15.29 12.51
N ALA A 138 17.72 15.51 12.03
CA ALA A 138 17.28 16.82 11.52
C ALA A 138 17.23 17.89 12.63
N ALA A 139 16.70 17.55 13.80
CA ALA A 139 16.70 18.44 14.97
C ALA A 139 18.13 18.65 15.49
N LEU A 140 18.96 17.61 15.53
CA LEU A 140 20.35 17.71 15.94
C LEU A 140 21.13 18.67 15.04
N PHE A 141 21.01 18.52 13.72
CA PHE A 141 21.58 19.47 12.75
C PHE A 141 21.13 20.91 13.02
N SER A 142 19.82 21.10 13.20
CA SER A 142 19.23 22.42 13.42
C SER A 142 19.78 23.09 14.68
N VAL A 143 19.88 22.35 15.78
CA VAL A 143 20.43 22.84 17.04
C VAL A 143 21.93 23.12 16.94
N LEU A 144 22.69 22.25 16.28
CA LEU A 144 24.15 22.41 16.15
C LEU A 144 24.53 23.58 15.25
N ARG A 145 23.82 23.79 14.13
CA ARG A 145 24.20 24.78 13.11
C ARG A 145 23.51 26.13 13.27
N TYR A 146 22.27 26.12 13.75
CA TYR A 146 21.40 27.30 13.82
C TYR A 146 20.89 27.59 15.22
N HIS A 147 21.30 26.83 16.23
CA HIS A 147 20.90 26.99 17.63
C HIS A 147 19.38 27.01 17.85
N SER A 148 18.64 26.34 16.96
CA SER A 148 17.19 26.26 17.02
C SER A 148 16.72 24.87 16.60
N VAL A 149 15.68 24.37 17.25
CA VAL A 149 15.00 23.12 16.85
C VAL A 149 14.06 23.32 15.64
N TRP A 150 13.71 24.57 15.33
CA TRP A 150 12.69 24.91 14.34
C TRP A 150 13.22 24.97 12.91
N TYR A 151 14.54 25.16 12.74
CA TYR A 151 15.15 25.40 11.43
C TYR A 151 14.80 24.32 10.39
N ALA A 152 15.04 23.03 10.68
CA ALA A 152 14.73 21.96 9.73
C ALA A 152 13.22 21.84 9.42
N ALA A 153 12.35 22.06 10.41
CA ALA A 153 10.91 22.01 10.20
C ALA A 153 10.45 23.15 9.29
N ASN A 154 10.90 24.37 9.55
CA ASN A 154 10.56 25.53 8.73
C ASN A 154 11.21 25.46 7.35
N LEU A 155 12.40 24.86 7.23
CA LEU A 155 13.03 24.60 5.94
C LEU A 155 12.22 23.59 5.09
N LEU A 156 11.69 22.54 5.72
CA LEU A 156 10.78 21.61 5.04
C LEU A 156 9.49 22.33 4.60
N ALA A 157 8.95 23.20 5.46
CA ALA A 157 7.79 24.02 5.14
C ALA A 157 8.08 25.02 3.99
N ALA A 158 9.30 25.55 3.89
CA ALA A 158 9.74 26.41 2.79
C ALA A 158 9.75 25.70 1.42
N GLY A 159 9.76 24.37 1.40
CA GLY A 159 9.50 23.58 0.19
C GLY A 159 8.06 23.70 -0.32
N GLY A 160 7.09 23.97 0.57
CA GLY A 160 5.70 24.23 0.21
C GLY A 160 5.37 25.73 0.09
N PHE A 161 5.95 26.56 0.95
CA PHE A 161 5.77 28.00 0.95
C PHE A 161 6.82 28.69 0.08
N VAL A 162 6.45 29.02 -1.16
CA VAL A 162 7.34 29.70 -2.11
C VAL A 162 7.91 31.00 -1.52
N SER A 163 7.12 31.74 -0.74
CA SER A 163 7.56 32.97 -0.07
C SER A 163 8.65 32.76 0.98
N TRP A 164 8.81 31.54 1.50
CA TRP A 164 9.80 31.24 2.54
C TRP A 164 11.13 30.73 1.98
N ALA A 165 11.19 30.34 0.71
CA ALA A 165 12.44 29.85 0.09
C ALA A 165 13.58 30.87 0.19
N GLY A 166 13.26 32.17 0.09
CA GLY A 166 14.20 33.28 0.22
C GLY A 166 14.35 33.85 1.63
N ALA A 167 13.67 33.31 2.64
CA ALA A 167 13.69 33.87 3.99
C ALA A 167 15.07 33.76 4.66
N SER A 168 15.33 34.60 5.67
CA SER A 168 16.60 34.57 6.40
C SER A 168 16.71 33.33 7.29
N ASP A 169 17.93 32.92 7.64
CA ASP A 169 18.11 31.80 8.58
C ASP A 169 17.57 32.13 9.98
N ALA A 170 17.57 33.42 10.37
CA ALA A 170 16.94 33.87 11.60
C ALA A 170 15.43 33.61 11.58
N PHE A 171 14.75 33.95 10.48
CA PHE A 171 13.32 33.68 10.32
C PHE A 171 13.02 32.17 10.39
N LEU A 172 13.81 31.34 9.71
CA LEU A 172 13.63 29.89 9.73
C LEU A 172 13.94 29.28 11.11
N SER A 173 14.74 29.94 11.93
CA SER A 173 15.04 29.51 13.31
C SER A 173 13.95 29.87 14.32
N GLU A 174 12.95 30.67 13.96
CA GLU A 174 11.85 31.05 14.86
C GLU A 174 10.70 30.04 14.83
N PHE A 175 9.88 30.04 15.88
CA PHE A 175 8.67 29.24 15.88
C PHE A 175 7.60 29.87 14.97
N HIS A 176 7.16 29.11 13.96
CA HIS A 176 6.04 29.49 13.11
C HIS A 176 4.99 28.37 13.13
N LEU A 177 3.77 28.68 13.61
CA LEU A 177 2.68 27.69 13.66
C LEU A 177 2.38 27.11 12.26
N ASN A 178 2.33 27.98 11.24
CA ASN A 178 2.10 27.56 9.86
C ASN A 178 3.21 26.63 9.35
N GLY A 179 4.46 26.93 9.72
CA GLY A 179 5.62 26.12 9.37
C GLY A 179 5.55 24.74 10.02
N LEU A 180 5.20 24.68 11.30
CA LEU A 180 5.01 23.44 12.03
C LEU A 180 3.89 22.59 11.41
N LEU A 181 2.72 23.17 11.12
CA LEU A 181 1.60 22.44 10.51
C LEU A 181 1.97 21.91 9.12
N ALA A 182 2.61 22.72 8.28
CA ALA A 182 3.07 22.30 6.95
C ALA A 182 4.13 21.21 7.03
N ALA A 183 5.13 21.36 7.89
CA ALA A 183 6.17 20.36 8.09
C ALA A 183 5.60 19.03 8.60
N MET A 184 4.70 19.07 9.59
CA MET A 184 4.02 17.87 10.10
C MET A 184 3.20 17.17 9.02
N MET A 185 2.50 17.92 8.17
CA MET A 185 1.69 17.37 7.09
C MET A 185 2.57 16.74 6.00
N ILE A 186 3.56 17.48 5.49
CA ILE A 186 4.49 17.01 4.45
C ILE A 186 5.26 15.79 4.95
N HIS A 187 5.87 15.89 6.13
CA HIS A 187 6.67 14.82 6.73
C HIS A 187 5.81 13.60 7.07
N GLY A 188 4.66 13.82 7.71
CA GLY A 188 3.74 12.75 8.12
C GLY A 188 3.21 11.97 6.93
N LEU A 189 2.66 12.68 5.93
CA LEU A 189 2.12 12.04 4.72
C LEU A 189 3.21 11.30 3.96
N THR A 190 4.36 11.94 3.72
CA THR A 190 5.49 11.32 3.00
C THR A 190 6.00 10.10 3.75
N SER A 191 6.15 10.18 5.07
CA SER A 191 6.59 9.05 5.91
C SER A 191 5.61 7.87 5.83
N MET A 192 4.31 8.12 5.84
CA MET A 192 3.28 7.08 5.69
C MET A 192 3.33 6.43 4.30
N LEU A 193 3.41 7.23 3.23
CA LEU A 193 3.50 6.74 1.84
C LEU A 193 4.78 5.92 1.61
N VAL A 194 5.93 6.40 2.08
CA VAL A 194 7.19 5.67 1.99
C VAL A 194 7.16 4.41 2.86
N GLY A 195 6.53 4.45 4.04
CA GLY A 195 6.32 3.27 4.87
C GLY A 195 5.49 2.19 4.20
N LEU A 196 4.41 2.58 3.52
CA LEU A 196 3.58 1.68 2.70
C LEU A 196 4.40 1.05 1.57
N LEU A 197 5.21 1.85 0.88
CA LEU A 197 6.14 1.38 -0.16
C LEU A 197 7.18 0.39 0.41
N TYR A 198 7.74 0.67 1.58
CA TYR A 198 8.63 -0.26 2.27
C TYR A 198 7.92 -1.57 2.60
N GLY A 199 6.69 -1.49 3.12
CA GLY A 199 5.86 -2.66 3.37
C GLY A 199 5.67 -3.51 2.11
N SER A 200 5.38 -2.91 0.97
CA SER A 200 5.12 -3.66 -0.26
C SER A 200 6.39 -4.28 -0.88
N ILE A 201 7.54 -3.60 -0.80
CA ILE A 201 8.76 -4.05 -1.49
C ILE A 201 9.65 -4.96 -0.60
N LEU A 202 9.59 -4.85 0.73
CA LEU A 202 10.46 -5.65 1.62
C LEU A 202 10.41 -7.18 1.39
N PRO A 203 9.28 -7.81 1.03
CA PRO A 203 9.22 -9.23 0.64
C PRO A 203 10.06 -9.60 -0.58
N MET A 204 10.35 -8.64 -1.46
CA MET A 204 11.00 -8.90 -2.75
C MET A 204 12.53 -9.07 -2.60
N TYR A 205 13.14 -8.52 -1.55
CA TYR A 205 14.59 -8.52 -1.35
C TYR A 205 15.10 -9.77 -0.59
N PRO A 206 16.04 -10.56 -1.18
CA PRO A 206 16.41 -11.88 -0.67
C PRO A 206 17.41 -11.91 0.49
N ARG A 207 18.33 -10.92 0.63
CA ARG A 207 19.37 -10.92 1.68
C ARG A 207 19.52 -9.51 2.29
N HIS A 208 19.63 -9.45 3.62
CA HIS A 208 19.70 -8.23 4.45
C HIS A 208 18.74 -7.08 4.05
N PRO A 209 17.43 -7.34 3.91
CA PRO A 209 16.47 -6.41 3.34
C PRO A 209 16.33 -5.08 4.11
N ILE A 210 16.57 -5.07 5.43
CA ILE A 210 16.59 -3.82 6.22
C ILE A 210 17.74 -2.92 5.75
N VAL A 211 18.92 -3.49 5.53
CA VAL A 211 20.13 -2.75 5.16
C VAL A 211 20.08 -2.37 3.69
N THR A 212 19.71 -3.30 2.81
CA THR A 212 19.63 -3.02 1.38
C THR A 212 18.54 -2.02 1.06
N ALA A 213 17.34 -2.17 1.62
CA ALA A 213 16.28 -1.17 1.42
C ALA A 213 16.61 0.13 2.16
N GLY A 214 16.99 0.03 3.44
CA GLY A 214 17.28 1.14 4.34
C GLY A 214 18.48 2.02 3.98
N ILE A 215 19.30 1.61 3.00
CA ILE A 215 20.40 2.41 2.47
C ILE A 215 20.16 2.75 1.00
N THR A 216 19.86 1.76 0.15
CA THR A 216 19.76 1.98 -1.30
C THR A 216 18.60 2.90 -1.64
N VAL A 217 17.42 2.69 -1.05
CA VAL A 217 16.22 3.48 -1.35
C VAL A 217 16.39 4.93 -0.85
N PRO A 218 16.85 5.18 0.39
CA PRO A 218 17.22 6.52 0.85
C PRO A 218 18.20 7.26 -0.04
N LEU A 219 19.27 6.61 -0.50
CA LEU A 219 20.27 7.24 -1.37
C LEU A 219 19.70 7.56 -2.75
N LEU A 220 18.95 6.62 -3.35
CA LEU A 220 18.28 6.85 -4.62
C LEU A 220 17.33 8.05 -4.53
N PHE A 221 16.48 8.08 -3.50
CA PHE A 221 15.52 9.15 -3.29
C PHE A 221 16.21 10.50 -3.03
N THR A 222 17.31 10.48 -2.28
CA THR A 222 18.14 11.68 -2.07
C THR A 222 18.70 12.20 -3.39
N GLY A 223 19.23 11.33 -4.26
CA GLY A 223 19.74 11.72 -5.57
C GLY A 223 18.67 12.34 -6.47
N ILE A 224 17.45 11.77 -6.43
CA ILE A 224 16.29 12.32 -7.16
C ILE A 224 15.93 13.71 -6.61
N ILE A 225 15.81 13.88 -5.29
CA ILE A 225 15.49 15.17 -4.68
C ILE A 225 16.59 16.20 -4.97
N TYR A 226 17.86 15.84 -4.84
CA TYR A 226 19.00 16.70 -5.15
C TYR A 226 18.91 17.26 -6.58
N SER A 227 18.67 16.36 -7.53
CA SER A 227 18.59 16.72 -8.95
C SER A 227 17.35 17.56 -9.24
N ALA A 228 16.19 17.18 -8.68
CA ALA A 228 14.94 17.90 -8.89
C ALA A 228 14.96 19.29 -8.26
N LEU A 229 15.46 19.44 -7.03
CA LEU A 229 15.55 20.74 -6.36
C LEU A 229 16.56 21.66 -7.04
N GLY A 230 17.63 21.12 -7.63
CA GLY A 230 18.55 21.92 -8.46
C GLY A 230 17.86 22.64 -9.62
N ILE A 231 16.77 22.08 -10.14
CA ILE A 231 15.98 22.66 -11.25
C ILE A 231 14.82 23.49 -10.71
N VAL A 232 14.06 22.96 -9.75
CA VAL A 232 12.79 23.55 -9.28
C VAL A 232 13.03 24.71 -8.32
N SER A 233 13.96 24.57 -7.38
CA SER A 233 14.23 25.58 -6.36
C SER A 233 15.71 25.54 -5.93
N PRO A 234 16.61 26.15 -6.72
CA PRO A 234 18.04 26.13 -6.42
C PRO A 234 18.37 26.83 -5.09
N ILE A 235 17.54 27.82 -4.69
CA ILE A 235 17.68 28.51 -3.40
C ILE A 235 17.43 27.54 -2.25
N LEU A 236 16.38 26.72 -2.33
CA LEU A 236 16.09 25.72 -1.30
C LEU A 236 17.16 24.63 -1.29
N ASN A 237 17.63 24.19 -2.46
CA ASN A 237 18.71 23.22 -2.61
C ASN A 237 19.99 23.68 -1.86
N ALA A 238 20.35 24.96 -1.97
CA ALA A 238 21.52 25.53 -1.31
C ALA A 238 21.43 25.56 0.22
N ARG A 239 20.23 25.51 0.79
CA ARG A 239 20.00 25.50 2.25
C ARG A 239 20.00 24.10 2.85
N ILE A 240 19.87 23.07 2.01
CA ILE A 240 19.89 21.68 2.46
C ILE A 240 21.34 21.26 2.67
N ASP A 241 21.68 20.93 3.91
CA ASP A 241 22.92 20.20 4.17
C ASP A 241 22.72 18.73 3.78
N TRP A 242 23.31 18.36 2.65
CA TRP A 242 23.13 17.03 2.05
C TRP A 242 23.69 15.90 2.91
N PHE A 243 24.71 16.16 3.73
CA PHE A 243 25.22 15.14 4.64
C PHE A 243 24.20 14.81 5.73
N TRP A 244 23.64 15.82 6.39
CA TRP A 244 22.60 15.64 7.41
C TRP A 244 21.28 15.15 6.84
N PHE A 245 20.96 15.54 5.60
CA PHE A 245 19.82 15.01 4.87
C PHE A 245 19.96 13.52 4.62
N VAL A 246 21.09 13.05 4.04
CA VAL A 246 21.35 11.62 3.83
C VAL A 246 21.32 10.85 5.15
N ALA A 247 21.94 11.38 6.21
CA ALA A 247 21.93 10.75 7.53
C ALA A 247 20.50 10.57 8.07
N SER A 248 19.65 11.58 7.91
CA SER A 248 18.22 11.53 8.25
C SER A 248 17.49 10.46 7.44
N GLN A 249 17.74 10.38 6.13
CA GLN A 249 17.11 9.40 5.25
C GLN A 249 17.53 7.95 5.58
N ILE A 250 18.80 7.73 5.95
CA ILE A 250 19.28 6.43 6.42
C ILE A 250 18.63 6.07 7.76
N ALA A 251 18.54 7.01 8.69
CA ALA A 251 17.85 6.79 9.98
C ALA A 251 16.39 6.37 9.76
N PHE A 252 15.68 7.07 8.86
CA PHE A 252 14.34 6.67 8.43
C PHE A 252 14.32 5.23 7.89
N GLY A 253 15.16 4.93 6.90
CA GLY A 253 15.17 3.65 6.20
C GLY A 253 15.48 2.46 7.11
N LEU A 254 16.45 2.61 8.01
CA LEU A 254 16.82 1.59 8.97
C LEU A 254 15.71 1.31 9.98
N VAL A 255 15.10 2.35 10.56
CA VAL A 255 14.03 2.19 11.56
C VAL A 255 12.74 1.68 10.91
N CYS A 256 12.35 2.25 9.77
CA CYS A 256 11.21 1.78 8.99
C CYS A 256 11.39 0.30 8.62
N GLY A 257 12.53 -0.05 8.01
CA GLY A 257 12.87 -1.42 7.65
C GLY A 257 12.86 -2.35 8.86
N TYR A 258 13.42 -1.95 10.00
CA TYR A 258 13.41 -2.74 11.23
C TYR A 258 12.01 -3.01 11.76
N VAL A 259 11.15 -1.98 11.83
CA VAL A 259 9.78 -2.12 12.32
C VAL A 259 8.95 -2.99 11.39
N VAL A 260 9.01 -2.75 10.07
CA VAL A 260 8.31 -3.60 9.08
C VAL A 260 8.81 -5.04 9.22
N ASN A 261 10.13 -5.25 9.27
CA ASN A 261 10.73 -6.56 9.35
C ASN A 261 10.31 -7.36 10.59
N ARG A 262 10.13 -6.70 11.75
CA ARG A 262 9.70 -7.35 12.98
C ARG A 262 8.28 -7.90 12.87
N HIS A 263 7.43 -7.28 12.05
CA HIS A 263 6.04 -7.67 11.87
C HIS A 263 5.80 -8.59 10.66
N THR A 264 6.81 -8.84 9.83
CA THR A 264 6.73 -9.75 8.69
C THR A 264 7.08 -11.18 9.08
N ARG A 265 6.08 -12.02 9.26
CA ARG A 265 6.23 -13.43 9.70
C ARG A 265 6.48 -14.43 8.56
N ILE A 266 6.48 -13.99 7.30
CA ILE A 266 6.46 -14.84 6.10
C ILE A 266 7.84 -15.42 5.71
N ARG A 267 8.94 -15.08 6.43
CA ARG A 267 10.30 -15.48 6.03
C ARG A 267 10.67 -16.91 6.41
N THR A 268 9.89 -17.89 5.96
CA THR A 268 10.40 -19.27 5.93
C THR A 268 11.65 -19.32 5.04
N PRO A 269 12.67 -20.13 5.38
CA PRO A 269 13.84 -20.32 4.53
C PRO A 269 13.49 -20.74 3.10
N GLN A 270 12.35 -21.42 2.93
CA GLN A 270 11.82 -21.84 1.63
C GLN A 270 11.39 -20.64 0.75
N PHE A 271 10.70 -19.63 1.30
CA PHE A 271 10.29 -18.46 0.52
C PHE A 271 11.49 -17.60 0.07
N ARG A 272 12.54 -17.54 0.89
CA ARG A 272 13.78 -16.80 0.56
C ARG A 272 14.55 -17.42 -0.60
N ALA A 273 14.42 -18.74 -0.81
CA ALA A 273 15.09 -19.47 -1.88
C ALA A 273 14.43 -19.27 -3.26
N LEU A 274 13.22 -18.70 -3.32
CA LEU A 274 12.52 -18.46 -4.58
C LEU A 274 13.24 -17.39 -5.44
N PRO A 275 13.16 -17.44 -6.78
CA PRO A 275 13.62 -16.35 -7.65
C PRO A 275 12.87 -15.04 -7.40
N PHE A 276 13.49 -13.90 -7.75
CA PHE A 276 12.88 -12.58 -7.56
C PHE A 276 11.53 -12.44 -8.29
N SER A 277 11.42 -12.94 -9.53
CA SER A 277 10.19 -12.89 -10.33
C SER A 277 9.00 -13.53 -9.61
N VAL A 278 9.22 -14.71 -9.01
CA VAL A 278 8.20 -15.43 -8.25
C VAL A 278 7.80 -14.65 -6.99
N ARG A 279 8.74 -14.01 -6.29
CA ARG A 279 8.42 -13.17 -5.11
C ARG A 279 7.74 -11.85 -5.48
N ALA A 280 8.02 -11.33 -6.67
CA ALA A 280 7.43 -10.11 -7.19
C ALA A 280 6.05 -10.34 -7.83
N GLY A 281 5.58 -11.58 -7.91
CA GLY A 281 4.31 -11.92 -8.57
C GLY A 281 4.37 -11.79 -10.10
N VAL A 282 5.57 -11.79 -10.69
CA VAL A 282 5.77 -11.78 -12.13
C VAL A 282 5.63 -13.22 -12.62
N GLU A 283 4.41 -13.59 -13.00
CA GLU A 283 4.14 -14.84 -13.71
C GLU A 283 4.63 -14.70 -15.16
N SER A 284 5.52 -15.60 -15.61
CA SER A 284 5.93 -15.68 -17.01
C SER A 284 5.25 -16.87 -17.67
N ASP A 285 4.59 -16.64 -18.82
CA ASP A 285 4.01 -17.72 -19.64
C ASP A 285 5.08 -18.59 -20.35
N GLN A 286 6.36 -18.21 -20.28
CA GLN A 286 7.45 -18.91 -20.95
C GLN A 286 8.09 -19.96 -20.03
N GLY A 287 7.38 -21.07 -19.83
CA GLY A 287 8.03 -22.32 -19.42
C GLY A 287 8.84 -22.86 -20.59
N ALA A 288 10.16 -23.01 -20.44
CA ALA A 288 11.00 -23.63 -21.45
C ALA A 288 10.49 -25.05 -21.74
N PHE A 289 9.88 -25.24 -22.91
CA PHE A 289 9.41 -26.52 -23.39
C PHE A 289 10.63 -27.44 -23.64
N VAL A 290 10.75 -28.52 -22.88
CA VAL A 290 11.65 -29.63 -23.19
C VAL A 290 10.79 -30.67 -23.91
N PRO A 291 10.95 -30.90 -25.23
CA PRO A 291 10.16 -31.89 -25.94
C PRO A 291 10.51 -33.28 -25.39
N ILE A 292 9.53 -33.96 -24.79
CA ILE A 292 9.64 -35.41 -24.54
C ILE A 292 9.41 -36.09 -25.89
N PRO A 293 10.32 -36.94 -26.38
CA PRO A 293 10.10 -37.68 -27.62
C PRO A 293 8.93 -38.63 -27.43
N VAL A 294 7.84 -38.40 -28.15
CA VAL A 294 6.72 -39.35 -28.23
C VAL A 294 7.21 -40.57 -28.98
N GLN A 295 7.36 -41.70 -28.30
CA GLN A 295 7.49 -42.99 -28.98
C GLN A 295 6.15 -43.28 -29.66
N LEU A 296 6.16 -43.29 -30.99
CA LEU A 296 5.05 -43.72 -31.82
C LEU A 296 4.71 -45.16 -31.45
N VAL A 297 3.53 -45.37 -30.87
CA VAL A 297 2.96 -46.69 -30.64
C VAL A 297 2.60 -47.25 -32.02
N ASP A 298 3.25 -48.35 -32.38
CA ASP A 298 3.12 -49.03 -33.66
C ASP A 298 1.68 -49.54 -33.83
N GLU A 299 1.02 -49.06 -34.89
CA GLU A 299 -0.37 -49.34 -35.25
C GLU A 299 -0.48 -50.78 -35.80
N LYS A 300 -0.50 -51.79 -34.91
CA LYS A 300 -0.66 -53.18 -35.35
C LYS A 300 -1.61 -54.08 -34.55
N ASP A 301 -2.30 -53.58 -33.54
CA ASP A 301 -3.31 -54.36 -32.82
C ASP A 301 -4.70 -53.73 -32.96
N THR A 302 -5.38 -54.06 -34.06
CA THR A 302 -6.85 -53.96 -34.14
C THR A 302 -7.37 -55.37 -34.50
N PRO A 303 -8.10 -56.06 -33.60
CA PRO A 303 -8.73 -57.32 -33.94
C PRO A 303 -9.95 -57.06 -34.83
N GLN A 304 -10.05 -57.80 -35.94
CA GLN A 304 -11.26 -57.90 -36.78
C GLN A 304 -12.36 -58.70 -36.08
#